data_AF-A0A994J7U7-F1
#
_entry.id   AF-A0A994J7U7-F1
#
_cell.length_a   1.000
_cell.length_b   1.000
_cell.length_c   1.000
_cell.angle_alpha   90.00
_cell.angle_beta   90.00
_cell.angle_gamma   90.00
#
_symmetry.space_group_name_H-M   'P 1'
#
loop_
_entity.id
_entity.type
_entity.pdbx_description
1 polymer ?
#
loop_
_entity_poly.entity_id
_entity_poly.type
_entity_poly.pdbx_seq_one_letter_code
_entity_poly.pdbx_strand_id
1 'polypeptide(L)'
;MWTNFFKLRLFCCLLAVLMVVVLVINVTQVEYLDHETVSATFIDSSGQFVSSQVTGISRNPYCGYDQQTLSSQERMEEDSLLAALHRQVPDVGPVPFVKSTDPSSSYFVILNSAAFFKVGSQLEVLVHVQDFQRKPKKYGGDYLQARIHSLKLQAGAVGRVVDYQNGFYKVFFTLLWPGKVKVSVSLVHPSEGIRVLQRLQEDKPDRVYFKSLFRSGRISETTECNVCLPGNLPLCNFTDLYTGEPWFCFKPKKLPCSSRITHFKGGYLKGLLTAAESAFFQSGVNIKMPVNSSGPDWVTVIPRRIKDLVEFNLGSPKNVGPFLAVDQKHNILLKYRCHGPPIRFTTVFSNELHYVANELNGIVGGKNTVVAIAVWSHFSTFPLEVYIRRLRNIRRAVVRLLDRSPKTVVVIRTANAQELGPELTRCRGLRL
;
A
#
# COMPACT_ATOMS: atom_id res chain seq x y z
N MET A 1 25.15 -44.44 -32.68
CA MET A 1 25.33 -43.15 -31.98
C MET A 1 24.06 -42.26 -31.94
N TRP A 2 23.09 -42.40 -32.86
CA TRP A 2 21.91 -41.52 -32.91
C TRP A 2 20.81 -41.87 -31.87
N THR A 3 20.65 -43.15 -31.53
CA THR A 3 19.62 -43.64 -30.59
C THR A 3 19.84 -43.18 -29.15
N ASN A 4 21.09 -42.99 -28.72
CA ASN A 4 21.42 -42.49 -27.38
C ASN A 4 21.19 -40.98 -27.22
N PHE A 5 21.39 -40.19 -28.30
CA PHE A 5 21.10 -38.76 -28.29
C PHE A 5 19.59 -38.47 -28.21
N PHE A 6 18.77 -39.30 -28.87
CA PHE A 6 17.31 -39.16 -28.81
C PHE A 6 16.77 -39.50 -27.42
N LYS A 7 17.30 -40.57 -26.79
CA LYS A 7 16.97 -40.94 -25.40
C LYS A 7 17.39 -39.86 -24.39
N LEU A 8 18.55 -39.25 -24.58
CA LEU A 8 19.03 -38.16 -23.71
C LEU A 8 18.17 -36.89 -23.85
N ARG A 9 17.78 -36.50 -25.07
CA ARG A 9 16.85 -35.38 -25.30
C ARG A 9 15.48 -35.65 -24.70
N LEU A 10 14.95 -36.86 -24.86
CA LEU A 10 13.66 -37.24 -24.29
C LEU A 10 13.71 -37.19 -22.75
N PHE A 11 14.80 -37.67 -22.15
CA PHE A 11 15.04 -37.62 -20.71
C PHE A 11 15.15 -36.18 -20.18
N CYS A 12 15.89 -35.29 -20.87
CA CYS A 12 15.98 -33.87 -20.50
C CYS A 12 14.64 -33.14 -20.65
N CYS A 13 13.86 -33.43 -21.68
CA CYS A 13 12.51 -32.89 -21.85
C CYS A 13 11.56 -33.37 -20.74
N LEU A 14 11.62 -34.65 -20.37
CA LEU A 14 10.84 -35.20 -19.26
C LEU A 14 11.20 -34.52 -17.93
N LEU A 15 12.49 -34.33 -17.63
CA LEU A 15 12.94 -33.60 -16.44
C LEU A 15 12.50 -32.12 -16.46
N ALA A 16 12.57 -31.44 -17.60
CA ALA A 16 12.10 -30.06 -17.72
C ALA A 16 10.59 -29.94 -17.49
N VAL A 17 9.79 -30.87 -18.05
CA VAL A 17 8.35 -30.94 -17.80
C VAL A 17 8.06 -31.23 -16.34
N LEU A 18 8.79 -32.16 -15.71
CA LEU A 18 8.63 -32.48 -14.28
C LEU A 18 8.96 -31.27 -13.40
N MET A 19 10.00 -30.51 -13.72
CA MET A 19 10.35 -29.27 -13.02
C MET A 19 9.30 -28.18 -13.20
N VAL A 20 8.73 -28.03 -14.38
CA VAL A 20 7.62 -27.09 -14.62
C VAL A 20 6.35 -27.54 -13.88
N VAL A 21 6.04 -28.83 -13.87
CA VAL A 21 4.90 -29.38 -13.12
C VAL A 21 5.10 -29.19 -11.61
N VAL A 22 6.29 -29.44 -11.06
CA VAL A 22 6.61 -29.17 -9.65
C VAL A 22 6.56 -27.67 -9.34
N LEU A 23 7.00 -26.81 -10.26
CA LEU A 23 6.90 -25.35 -10.10
C LEU A 23 5.44 -24.90 -10.12
N VAL A 24 4.62 -25.43 -11.03
CA VAL A 24 3.18 -25.14 -11.12
C VAL A 24 2.46 -25.69 -9.89
N ILE A 25 2.78 -26.90 -9.41
CA ILE A 25 2.20 -27.48 -8.18
C ILE A 25 2.60 -26.68 -6.94
N ASN A 26 3.84 -26.20 -6.85
CA ASN A 26 4.27 -25.33 -5.74
C ASN A 26 3.64 -23.94 -5.81
N VAL A 27 3.50 -23.37 -7.01
CA VAL A 27 2.83 -22.08 -7.21
C VAL A 27 1.32 -22.21 -6.92
N THR A 28 0.68 -23.30 -7.36
CA THR A 28 -0.73 -23.57 -7.07
C THR A 28 -0.92 -23.92 -5.59
N GLN A 29 -0.03 -24.64 -4.91
CA GLN A 29 -0.10 -24.83 -3.45
C GLN A 29 0.05 -23.53 -2.65
N VAL A 30 0.84 -22.57 -3.15
CA VAL A 30 0.95 -21.23 -2.55
C VAL A 30 -0.31 -20.39 -2.80
N GLU A 31 -1.04 -20.61 -3.90
CA GLU A 31 -2.33 -19.97 -4.18
C GLU A 31 -3.54 -20.72 -3.57
N TYR A 32 -3.43 -22.02 -3.28
CA TYR A 32 -4.52 -22.87 -2.76
C TYR A 32 -4.58 -22.94 -1.22
N LEU A 33 -3.59 -22.38 -0.50
CA LEU A 33 -3.65 -22.25 0.96
C LEU A 33 -4.68 -21.21 1.47
N ASP A 34 -5.46 -20.59 0.58
CA ASP A 34 -6.50 -19.61 0.91
C ASP A 34 -7.94 -20.04 0.58
N HIS A 35 -8.19 -21.28 0.19
CA HIS A 35 -9.56 -21.75 0.00
C HIS A 35 -9.70 -23.24 0.34
N GLU A 36 -10.19 -23.52 1.54
CA GLU A 36 -11.11 -24.62 1.90
C GLU A 36 -11.14 -24.78 3.43
N THR A 37 -12.28 -24.42 4.05
CA THR A 37 -13.09 -25.37 4.86
C THR A 37 -14.25 -24.61 5.50
N VAL A 38 -15.44 -24.99 5.05
CA VAL A 38 -16.74 -24.67 5.64
C VAL A 38 -17.05 -25.71 6.73
N SER A 39 -17.72 -25.24 7.79
CA SER A 39 -18.45 -25.97 8.83
C SER A 39 -17.67 -26.48 10.06
N ALA A 40 -17.97 -25.90 11.23
CA ALA A 40 -18.84 -26.55 12.21
C ALA A 40 -19.25 -25.55 13.33
N THR A 41 -20.55 -25.52 13.60
CA THR A 41 -21.29 -24.80 14.65
C THR A 41 -20.84 -25.14 16.06
N PHE A 42 -20.77 -24.13 16.94
CA PHE A 42 -21.14 -24.25 18.36
C PHE A 42 -21.86 -22.97 18.82
N ILE A 43 -23.09 -23.16 19.31
CA ILE A 43 -23.89 -22.18 20.03
C ILE A 43 -23.49 -22.30 21.50
N ASP A 44 -23.26 -21.18 22.19
CA ASP A 44 -23.62 -21.09 23.60
C ASP A 44 -24.29 -19.74 23.89
N SER A 45 -25.26 -19.82 24.79
CA SER A 45 -26.39 -18.94 24.98
C SER A 45 -26.17 -18.12 26.23
N SER A 46 -25.91 -16.83 26.08
CA SER A 46 -26.21 -15.83 27.12
C SER A 46 -26.18 -14.45 26.53
N GLY A 47 -27.33 -14.04 25.99
CA GLY A 47 -27.57 -12.66 25.60
C GLY A 47 -27.59 -11.76 26.83
N GLN A 48 -26.57 -10.91 26.96
CA GLN A 48 -26.67 -9.68 27.74
C GLN A 48 -25.74 -8.62 27.15
N PHE A 49 -26.35 -7.61 26.53
CA PHE A 49 -25.69 -6.37 26.14
C PHE A 49 -25.46 -5.52 27.39
N VAL A 50 -24.19 -5.37 27.80
CA VAL A 50 -23.80 -4.39 28.80
C VAL A 50 -23.23 -3.18 28.07
N SER A 51 -24.05 -2.13 27.99
CA SER A 51 -23.64 -0.78 27.62
C SER A 51 -22.65 -0.27 28.66
N SER A 52 -21.41 0.02 28.26
CA SER A 52 -20.44 0.69 29.12
C SER A 52 -20.30 2.14 28.69
N GLN A 53 -20.66 3.02 29.62
CA GLN A 53 -20.51 4.46 29.53
C GLN A 53 -19.05 4.84 29.28
N VAL A 54 -18.88 5.87 28.46
CA VAL A 54 -17.61 6.48 28.08
C VAL A 54 -16.96 7.13 29.29
N THR A 55 -15.96 6.47 29.87
CA THR A 55 -14.94 7.08 30.73
C THR A 55 -13.59 6.97 30.03
N GLY A 56 -12.84 8.08 30.05
CA GLY A 56 -11.63 8.32 29.25
C GLY A 56 -10.75 7.09 29.02
N ILE A 57 -10.65 6.67 27.75
CA ILE A 57 -9.85 5.53 27.34
C ILE A 57 -8.38 5.90 27.49
N SER A 58 -7.75 5.42 28.57
CA SER A 58 -6.30 5.21 28.61
C SER A 58 -5.96 4.24 27.48
N ARG A 59 -5.55 4.78 26.32
CA ARG A 59 -5.06 3.96 25.20
C ARG A 59 -3.79 3.25 25.68
N ASN A 60 -3.88 1.94 25.94
CA ASN A 60 -2.70 1.13 26.10
C ASN A 60 -1.94 1.15 24.77
N PRO A 61 -0.70 1.66 24.72
CA PRO A 61 0.06 1.67 23.49
C PRO A 61 0.24 0.22 23.02
N TYR A 62 -0.09 -0.04 21.75
CA TYR A 62 0.02 -1.36 21.13
C TYR A 62 1.42 -1.98 21.28
N CYS A 63 2.45 -1.16 21.47
CA CYS A 63 3.81 -1.56 21.85
C CYS A 63 4.41 -0.55 22.82
N GLY A 64 5.33 -1.00 23.67
CA GLY A 64 6.25 -0.12 24.41
C GLY A 64 7.21 0.60 23.47
N TYR A 65 6.71 1.61 22.74
CA TYR A 65 7.51 2.60 22.02
C TYR A 65 8.27 3.54 22.97
N ASP A 66 8.46 3.13 24.22
CA ASP A 66 9.00 3.94 25.31
C ASP A 66 10.42 4.44 25.02
N GLN A 67 11.10 3.84 24.03
CA GLN A 67 12.40 4.31 23.54
C GLN A 67 12.32 5.43 22.47
N GLN A 68 11.20 5.60 21.76
CA GLN A 68 10.96 6.83 20.99
C GLN A 68 10.42 7.88 21.95
N THR A 69 11.33 8.50 22.71
CA THR A 69 11.00 9.61 23.60
C THR A 69 10.56 10.80 22.76
N LEU A 70 9.26 11.06 22.78
CA LEU A 70 8.66 12.18 22.07
C LEU A 70 8.78 13.45 22.91
N SER A 71 9.29 14.53 22.31
CA SER A 71 9.17 15.85 22.91
C SER A 71 7.68 16.21 23.10
N SER A 72 7.39 17.14 24.00
CA SER A 72 6.01 17.58 24.25
C SER A 72 5.34 18.10 22.97
N GLN A 73 6.10 18.82 22.13
CA GLN A 73 5.61 19.32 20.84
C GLN A 73 5.26 18.17 19.88
N GLU A 74 6.10 17.14 19.80
CA GLU A 74 5.86 16.00 18.92
C GLU A 74 4.69 15.14 19.38
N ARG A 75 4.44 15.04 20.69
CA ARG A 75 3.23 14.39 21.22
C ARG A 75 1.97 15.15 20.82
N MET A 76 1.96 16.46 21.02
CA MET A 76 0.82 17.29 20.61
C MET A 76 0.55 17.23 19.09
N GLU A 77 1.61 17.19 18.27
CA GLU A 77 1.50 17.00 16.81
C GLU A 77 0.88 15.63 16.48
N GLU A 78 1.39 14.56 17.09
CA GLU A 78 0.88 13.20 16.90
C GLU A 78 -0.60 13.07 17.32
N ASP A 79 -0.94 13.55 18.52
CA ASP A 79 -2.32 13.54 19.05
C ASP A 79 -3.27 14.35 18.16
N SER A 80 -2.84 15.53 17.70
CA SER A 80 -3.62 16.36 16.78
C SER A 80 -3.87 15.67 15.44
N LEU A 81 -2.87 14.99 14.89
CA LEU A 81 -2.99 14.25 13.62
C LEU A 81 -3.93 13.05 13.77
N LEU A 82 -3.80 12.28 14.84
CA LEU A 82 -4.69 11.15 15.13
C LEU A 82 -6.14 11.61 15.32
N ALA A 83 -6.35 12.70 16.06
CA ALA A 83 -7.68 13.29 16.26
C ALA A 83 -8.30 13.79 14.95
N ALA A 84 -7.49 14.37 14.05
CA ALA A 84 -7.97 14.82 12.75
C ALA A 84 -8.40 13.65 11.84
N LEU A 85 -7.75 12.48 11.96
CA LEU A 85 -8.06 11.28 11.17
C LEU A 85 -9.27 10.51 11.72
N HIS A 86 -9.46 10.45 13.05
CA HIS A 86 -10.61 9.79 13.67
C HIS A 86 -11.95 10.48 13.38
N ARG A 87 -11.98 11.82 13.27
CA ARG A 87 -13.22 12.59 13.03
C ARG A 87 -13.79 12.48 11.61
N GLN A 88 -13.15 11.75 10.70
CA GLN A 88 -13.52 11.67 9.28
C GLN A 88 -14.38 10.45 8.92
N VAL A 89 -14.75 9.61 9.87
CA VAL A 89 -15.65 8.47 9.64
C VAL A 89 -17.06 8.88 10.07
N PRO A 90 -18.03 9.05 9.14
CA PRO A 90 -19.41 9.34 9.50
C PRO A 90 -19.93 8.24 10.44
N ASP A 91 -20.53 8.63 11.57
CA ASP A 91 -21.15 7.70 12.53
C ASP A 91 -22.47 7.15 11.99
N VAL A 92 -22.38 6.43 10.88
CA VAL A 92 -23.50 5.65 10.36
C VAL A 92 -23.47 4.33 11.13
N GLY A 93 -24.60 3.93 11.71
CA GLY A 93 -24.74 2.62 12.34
C GLY A 93 -24.46 1.46 11.37
N PRO A 94 -24.54 0.19 11.82
CA PRO A 94 -24.27 -0.97 10.96
C PRO A 94 -25.09 -0.92 9.67
N VAL A 95 -24.41 -0.75 8.53
CA VAL A 95 -25.05 -0.72 7.21
C VAL A 95 -25.11 -2.15 6.68
N PRO A 96 -26.29 -2.69 6.33
CA PRO A 96 -26.39 -4.01 5.70
C PRO A 96 -25.67 -4.06 4.35
N PHE A 97 -25.10 -5.22 3.99
CA PHE A 97 -24.39 -5.42 2.71
C PHE A 97 -25.19 -4.95 1.49
N VAL A 98 -26.49 -5.23 1.43
CA VAL A 98 -27.36 -4.82 0.30
C VAL A 98 -27.48 -3.31 0.11
N LYS A 99 -27.15 -2.50 1.13
CA LYS A 99 -27.11 -1.03 1.09
C LYS A 99 -25.69 -0.49 0.87
N SER A 100 -24.69 -1.37 0.76
CA SER A 100 -23.32 -1.00 0.42
C SER A 100 -23.17 -0.80 -1.09
N THR A 101 -22.04 -0.21 -1.48
CA THR A 101 -21.79 0.21 -2.85
C THR A 101 -21.65 -0.97 -3.81
N ASP A 102 -22.49 -0.98 -4.85
CA ASP A 102 -22.46 -1.96 -5.92
C ASP A 102 -21.74 -1.36 -7.15
N PRO A 103 -20.54 -1.86 -7.50
CA PRO A 103 -19.78 -1.37 -8.63
C PRO A 103 -20.44 -1.67 -9.98
N SER A 104 -21.31 -2.69 -10.06
CA SER A 104 -21.95 -3.13 -11.31
C SER A 104 -23.11 -2.23 -11.74
N SER A 105 -23.83 -1.65 -10.77
CA SER A 105 -24.88 -0.65 -11.00
C SER A 105 -24.36 0.79 -10.99
N SER A 106 -23.18 1.02 -10.41
CA SER A 106 -22.48 2.30 -10.46
C SER A 106 -21.90 2.60 -11.84
N TYR A 107 -21.71 3.88 -12.15
CA TYR A 107 -21.11 4.29 -13.43
C TYR A 107 -20.29 5.57 -13.34
N PHE A 108 -19.46 5.81 -14.35
CA PHE A 108 -18.75 7.07 -14.54
C PHE A 108 -19.00 7.70 -15.91
N VAL A 109 -18.81 9.02 -16.00
CA VAL A 109 -18.95 9.83 -17.21
C VAL A 109 -17.75 10.75 -17.33
N ILE A 110 -17.11 10.75 -18.51
CA ILE A 110 -16.06 11.72 -18.82
C ILE A 110 -16.70 13.05 -19.24
N LEU A 111 -16.36 14.13 -18.56
CA LEU A 111 -16.86 15.47 -18.91
C LEU A 111 -16.11 15.97 -20.15
N ASN A 112 -16.83 16.54 -21.11
CA ASN A 112 -16.29 17.05 -22.38
C ASN A 112 -15.51 16.00 -23.20
N SER A 113 -15.99 14.75 -23.23
CA SER A 113 -15.32 13.64 -23.92
C SER A 113 -15.12 13.84 -25.44
N ALA A 114 -15.89 14.73 -26.07
CA ALA A 114 -15.77 15.05 -27.50
C ALA A 114 -14.62 16.03 -27.82
N ALA A 115 -14.01 16.67 -26.81
CA ALA A 115 -12.94 17.63 -27.02
C ALA A 115 -11.58 16.95 -27.25
N PHE A 116 -10.72 17.61 -28.02
CA PHE A 116 -9.31 17.27 -28.08
C PHE A 116 -8.56 17.98 -26.96
N PHE A 117 -7.79 17.22 -26.18
CA PHE A 117 -7.02 17.76 -25.07
C PHE A 117 -5.55 17.95 -25.49
N LYS A 118 -4.83 18.85 -24.82
CA LYS A 118 -3.37 18.98 -24.99
C LYS A 118 -2.67 18.25 -23.84
N VAL A 119 -1.44 17.79 -24.06
CA VAL A 119 -0.62 17.28 -22.95
C VAL A 119 -0.45 18.37 -21.88
N GLY A 120 -0.74 18.02 -20.63
CA GLY A 120 -0.79 18.90 -19.47
C GLY A 120 -2.20 19.42 -19.14
N SER A 121 -3.19 19.23 -20.00
CA SER A 121 -4.59 19.56 -19.70
C SER A 121 -5.14 18.69 -18.57
N GLN A 122 -6.11 19.23 -17.82
CA GLN A 122 -6.90 18.45 -16.87
C GLN A 122 -8.12 17.84 -17.55
N LEU A 123 -8.36 16.56 -17.27
CA LEU A 123 -9.57 15.82 -17.63
C LEU A 123 -10.41 15.60 -16.38
N GLU A 124 -11.71 15.86 -16.47
CA GLU A 124 -12.65 15.67 -15.38
C GLU A 124 -13.57 14.48 -15.67
N VAL A 125 -13.82 13.68 -14.64
CA VAL A 125 -14.70 12.50 -14.72
C VAL A 125 -15.62 12.52 -13.51
N LEU A 126 -16.92 12.38 -13.74
CA LEU A 126 -17.93 12.26 -12.68
C LEU A 126 -18.23 10.77 -12.46
N VAL A 127 -18.26 10.32 -11.22
CA VAL A 127 -18.63 8.97 -10.82
C VAL A 127 -19.89 9.07 -9.96
N HIS A 128 -20.89 8.25 -10.27
CA HIS A 128 -22.11 8.13 -9.50
C HIS A 128 -22.20 6.71 -8.97
N VAL A 129 -22.25 6.57 -7.63
CA VAL A 129 -22.31 5.27 -6.98
C VAL A 129 -23.72 4.92 -6.50
N GLN A 130 -24.06 3.65 -6.66
CA GLN A 130 -25.35 3.08 -6.28
C GLN A 130 -25.14 1.89 -5.34
N ASP A 131 -26.18 1.53 -4.58
CA ASP A 131 -26.19 0.33 -3.77
C ASP A 131 -26.65 -0.91 -4.57
N PHE A 132 -26.57 -2.10 -3.95
CA PHE A 132 -27.04 -3.35 -4.57
C PHE A 132 -28.56 -3.39 -4.83
N GLN A 133 -29.31 -2.40 -4.35
CA GLN A 133 -30.73 -2.20 -4.66
C GLN A 133 -30.93 -1.19 -5.81
N ARG A 134 -29.85 -0.76 -6.48
CA ARG A 134 -29.80 0.27 -7.53
C ARG A 134 -30.30 1.64 -7.08
N LYS A 135 -30.20 1.92 -5.78
CA LYS A 135 -30.54 3.23 -5.23
C LYS A 135 -29.29 4.09 -5.16
N PRO A 136 -29.36 5.38 -5.56
CA PRO A 136 -28.27 6.33 -5.34
C PRO A 136 -27.87 6.38 -3.87
N LYS A 137 -26.58 6.27 -3.58
CA LYS A 137 -26.10 6.45 -2.21
C LYS A 137 -26.23 7.90 -1.79
N LYS A 138 -26.46 8.13 -0.49
CA LYS A 138 -26.59 9.47 0.12
C LYS A 138 -25.36 9.90 0.91
N TYR A 139 -24.31 9.09 0.89
CA TYR A 139 -23.06 9.31 1.60
C TYR A 139 -21.90 8.76 0.74
N GLY A 140 -20.69 9.17 1.08
CA GLY A 140 -19.47 8.74 0.40
C GLY A 140 -18.62 7.79 1.24
N GLY A 141 -17.31 7.92 1.13
CA GLY A 141 -16.29 7.19 1.88
C GLY A 141 -15.76 5.95 1.15
N ASP A 142 -16.27 5.62 -0.03
CA ASP A 142 -15.81 4.49 -0.84
C ASP A 142 -14.43 4.76 -1.41
N TYR A 143 -13.53 3.77 -1.32
CA TYR A 143 -12.22 3.88 -1.94
C TYR A 143 -12.28 3.50 -3.41
N LEU A 144 -12.46 4.51 -4.24
CA LEU A 144 -12.37 4.46 -5.69
C LEU A 144 -10.94 4.72 -6.13
N GLN A 145 -10.40 3.81 -6.95
CA GLN A 145 -9.16 4.02 -7.69
C GLN A 145 -9.50 4.36 -9.13
N ALA A 146 -9.05 5.52 -9.58
CA ALA A 146 -9.23 5.96 -10.96
C ALA A 146 -7.86 6.11 -11.61
N ARG A 147 -7.71 5.59 -12.84
CA ARG A 147 -6.47 5.64 -13.61
C ARG A 147 -6.74 5.95 -15.08
N ILE A 148 -5.83 6.70 -15.68
CA ILE A 148 -5.69 6.79 -17.13
C ILE A 148 -4.56 5.87 -17.58
N HIS A 149 -4.72 5.24 -18.74
CA HIS A 149 -3.71 4.37 -19.31
C HIS A 149 -3.70 4.38 -20.84
N SER A 150 -2.57 4.03 -21.43
CA SER A 150 -2.41 3.79 -22.86
C SER A 150 -1.68 2.48 -23.07
N LEU A 151 -2.36 1.51 -23.68
CA LEU A 151 -1.77 0.21 -24.00
C LEU A 151 -0.56 0.35 -24.94
N LYS A 152 -0.66 1.27 -25.91
CA LYS A 152 0.40 1.53 -26.90
C LYS A 152 1.70 2.02 -26.26
N LEU A 153 1.60 2.88 -25.25
CA LEU A 153 2.76 3.46 -24.57
C LEU A 153 3.17 2.71 -23.30
N GLN A 154 2.39 1.68 -22.91
CA GLN A 154 2.48 1.05 -21.59
C GLN A 154 2.51 2.07 -20.43
N ALA A 155 1.84 3.21 -20.63
CA ALA A 155 1.83 4.32 -19.70
C ALA A 155 0.55 4.31 -18.87
N GLY A 156 0.67 4.69 -17.60
CA GLY A 156 -0.45 4.78 -16.67
C GLY A 156 -0.24 5.89 -15.65
N ALA A 157 -1.32 6.59 -15.29
CA ALA A 157 -1.31 7.61 -14.25
C ALA A 157 -2.61 7.54 -13.45
N VAL A 158 -2.52 7.88 -12.17
CA VAL A 158 -3.65 7.87 -11.23
C VAL A 158 -4.34 9.23 -11.21
N GLY A 159 -5.66 9.21 -11.02
CA GLY A 159 -6.47 10.42 -10.89
C GLY A 159 -6.61 10.85 -9.44
N ARG A 160 -6.78 12.16 -9.22
CA ARG A 160 -7.18 12.73 -7.94
C ARG A 160 -8.69 12.59 -7.80
N VAL A 161 -9.17 11.88 -6.79
CA VAL A 161 -10.60 11.65 -6.54
C VAL A 161 -11.07 12.59 -5.44
N VAL A 162 -12.20 13.25 -5.66
CA VAL A 162 -12.90 14.11 -4.71
C VAL A 162 -14.25 13.47 -4.41
N ASP A 163 -14.55 13.25 -3.15
CA ASP A 163 -15.80 12.69 -2.63
C ASP A 163 -16.72 13.83 -2.15
N TYR A 164 -17.90 13.94 -2.77
CA TYR A 164 -18.90 14.94 -2.40
C TYR A 164 -19.80 14.49 -1.23
N GLN A 165 -19.56 13.32 -0.66
CA GLN A 165 -20.27 12.76 0.48
C GLN A 165 -21.78 12.62 0.27
N ASN A 166 -22.20 12.41 -0.98
CA ASN A 166 -23.60 12.35 -1.37
C ASN A 166 -23.85 11.31 -2.48
N GLY A 167 -22.95 10.33 -2.62
CA GLY A 167 -22.99 9.32 -3.69
C GLY A 167 -22.35 9.76 -5.01
N PHE A 168 -21.82 10.99 -5.08
CA PHE A 168 -21.05 11.47 -6.23
C PHE A 168 -19.57 11.65 -5.89
N TYR A 169 -18.72 11.29 -6.85
CA TYR A 169 -17.29 11.56 -6.80
C TYR A 169 -16.85 12.26 -8.08
N LYS A 170 -15.90 13.18 -7.98
CA LYS A 170 -15.27 13.82 -9.13
C LYS A 170 -13.80 13.44 -9.20
N VAL A 171 -13.35 12.98 -10.35
CA VAL A 171 -11.97 12.59 -10.59
C VAL A 171 -11.32 13.58 -11.55
N PHE A 172 -10.10 13.99 -11.21
CA PHE A 172 -9.26 14.85 -12.02
C PHE A 172 -8.01 14.10 -12.47
N PHE A 173 -7.75 14.09 -13.77
CA PHE A 173 -6.52 13.56 -14.35
C PHE A 173 -5.72 14.67 -15.00
N THR A 174 -4.40 14.65 -14.83
CA THR A 174 -3.50 15.41 -15.71
C THR A 174 -3.10 14.51 -16.88
N LEU A 175 -3.32 14.95 -18.12
CA LEU A 175 -3.01 14.15 -19.30
C LEU A 175 -1.53 14.25 -19.65
N LEU A 176 -0.78 13.17 -19.43
CA LEU A 176 0.69 13.19 -19.45
C LEU A 176 1.30 12.80 -20.80
N TRP A 177 0.55 12.15 -21.69
CA TRP A 177 1.04 11.66 -22.97
C TRP A 177 0.01 11.85 -24.10
N PRO A 178 0.46 11.99 -25.35
CA PRO A 178 -0.44 12.09 -26.48
C PRO A 178 -1.06 10.76 -26.91
N GLY A 179 -2.07 10.85 -27.76
CA GLY A 179 -2.80 9.74 -28.35
C GLY A 179 -4.10 9.43 -27.61
N LYS A 180 -4.59 8.20 -27.83
CA LYS A 180 -5.79 7.69 -27.17
C LYS A 180 -5.46 7.34 -25.72
N VAL A 181 -6.14 8.00 -24.79
CA VAL A 181 -5.99 7.81 -23.34
C VAL A 181 -7.28 7.21 -22.80
N LYS A 182 -7.20 5.99 -22.25
CA LYS A 182 -8.34 5.28 -21.68
C LYS A 182 -8.47 5.57 -20.19
N VAL A 183 -9.67 5.92 -19.74
CA VAL A 183 -10.02 6.06 -18.33
C VAL A 183 -10.55 4.71 -17.81
N SER A 184 -10.15 4.34 -16.61
CA SER A 184 -10.77 3.24 -15.87
C SER A 184 -10.94 3.63 -14.41
N VAL A 185 -12.13 3.38 -13.87
CA VAL A 185 -12.47 3.56 -12.47
C VAL A 185 -12.77 2.20 -11.86
N SER A 186 -12.30 1.96 -10.64
CA SER A 186 -12.55 0.72 -9.91
C SER A 186 -12.90 1.03 -8.46
N LEU A 187 -13.94 0.37 -7.95
CA LEU A 187 -14.23 0.31 -6.52
C LEU A 187 -13.22 -0.65 -5.88
N VAL A 188 -12.30 -0.14 -5.08
CA VAL A 188 -11.33 -0.96 -4.36
C VAL A 188 -11.99 -1.55 -3.12
N HIS A 189 -12.62 -0.70 -2.31
CA HIS A 189 -13.41 -1.10 -1.14
C HIS A 189 -14.61 -0.18 -0.97
N PRO A 190 -15.79 -0.71 -0.63
CA PRO A 190 -16.92 0.11 -0.20
C PRO A 190 -16.61 0.77 1.16
N SER A 191 -17.28 1.89 1.45
CA SER A 191 -17.08 2.67 2.68
C SER A 191 -17.21 1.83 3.97
N GLU A 192 -18.11 0.85 3.98
CA GLU A 192 -18.38 -0.06 5.08
C GLU A 192 -17.19 -1.01 5.32
N GLY A 193 -16.63 -1.55 4.24
CA GLY A 193 -15.41 -2.38 4.31
C GLY A 193 -14.20 -1.58 4.80
N ILE A 194 -14.10 -0.29 4.42
CA ILE A 194 -13.03 0.58 4.92
C ILE A 194 -13.11 0.77 6.43
N ARG A 195 -14.31 0.91 7.00
CA ARG A 195 -14.51 1.00 8.45
C ARG A 195 -14.03 -0.26 9.16
N VAL A 196 -14.30 -1.43 8.60
CA VAL A 196 -13.78 -2.70 9.13
C VAL A 196 -12.24 -2.73 9.07
N LEU A 197 -11.65 -2.30 7.95
CA LEU A 197 -10.18 -2.24 7.81
C LEU A 197 -9.53 -1.28 8.80
N GLN A 198 -10.15 -0.13 9.07
CA GLN A 198 -9.72 0.86 10.05
C GLN A 198 -9.78 0.30 11.47
N ARG A 199 -10.88 -0.35 11.86
CA ARG A 199 -10.98 -1.02 13.16
C ARG A 199 -9.87 -2.07 13.32
N LEU A 200 -9.69 -2.95 12.32
CA LEU A 200 -8.65 -3.98 12.37
C LEU A 200 -7.22 -3.41 12.38
N GLN A 201 -7.02 -2.18 11.88
CA GLN A 201 -5.72 -1.51 11.92
C GLN A 201 -5.32 -1.17 13.37
N GLU A 202 -6.31 -0.86 14.21
CA GLU A 202 -6.12 -0.52 15.63
C GLU A 202 -6.19 -1.79 16.52
N ASP A 203 -7.22 -2.62 16.33
CA ASP A 203 -7.50 -3.76 17.22
C ASP A 203 -6.61 -4.97 16.97
N LYS A 204 -6.11 -5.15 15.74
CA LYS A 204 -5.32 -6.31 15.30
C LYS A 204 -4.12 -5.92 14.43
N PRO A 205 -3.14 -5.15 14.93
CA PRO A 205 -2.01 -4.71 14.10
C PRO A 205 -1.05 -5.82 13.69
N ASP A 206 -0.99 -6.90 14.47
CA ASP A 206 -0.23 -8.13 14.23
C ASP A 206 -0.89 -9.04 13.19
N ARG A 207 -2.06 -8.65 12.66
CA ARG A 207 -2.76 -9.37 11.58
C ARG A 207 -1.87 -9.62 10.36
N VAL A 208 -0.83 -8.83 10.17
CA VAL A 208 0.26 -9.11 9.23
C VAL A 208 1.51 -9.39 10.03
N TYR A 209 2.04 -10.60 9.90
CA TYR A 209 3.31 -10.98 10.51
C TYR A 209 4.37 -11.16 9.44
N PHE A 210 5.62 -10.87 9.81
CA PHE A 210 6.78 -10.95 8.93
C PHE A 210 7.70 -12.05 9.45
N LYS A 211 8.65 -12.47 8.61
CA LYS A 211 9.64 -13.47 8.96
C LYS A 211 11.01 -13.04 8.46
N SER A 212 12.03 -13.55 9.13
CA SER A 212 13.42 -13.40 8.73
C SER A 212 14.11 -14.74 8.75
N LEU A 213 14.93 -14.99 7.73
CA LEU A 213 15.87 -16.10 7.71
C LEU A 213 17.15 -15.71 8.46
N PHE A 214 17.57 -16.55 9.40
CA PHE A 214 18.85 -16.48 10.09
C PHE A 214 19.71 -17.65 9.61
N ARG A 215 20.99 -17.41 9.29
CA ARG A 215 21.87 -18.44 8.77
C ARG A 215 23.31 -18.28 9.24
N SER A 216 23.87 -19.38 9.74
CA SER A 216 25.31 -19.52 9.95
C SER A 216 25.77 -20.88 9.41
N GLY A 217 26.59 -20.86 8.36
CA GLY A 217 27.02 -22.06 7.64
C GLY A 217 25.84 -22.87 7.10
N ARG A 218 25.68 -24.11 7.61
CA ARG A 218 24.60 -25.05 7.25
C ARG A 218 23.34 -24.92 8.13
N ILE A 219 23.42 -24.22 9.25
CA ILE A 219 22.29 -24.04 10.16
C ILE A 219 21.49 -22.82 9.69
N SER A 220 20.20 -23.02 9.45
CA SER A 220 19.26 -21.95 9.16
C SER A 220 18.00 -22.08 9.99
N GLU A 221 17.54 -20.97 10.56
CA GLU A 221 16.28 -20.87 11.30
C GLU A 221 15.49 -19.70 10.75
N THR A 222 14.16 -19.84 10.68
CA THR A 222 13.27 -18.72 10.33
C THR A 222 12.45 -18.37 11.56
N THR A 223 12.48 -17.10 11.96
CA THR A 223 11.69 -16.61 13.09
C THR A 223 10.78 -15.47 12.65
N GLU A 224 9.71 -15.26 13.40
CA GLU A 224 8.78 -14.17 13.16
C GLU A 224 9.40 -12.83 13.53
N CYS A 225 9.06 -11.81 12.76
CA CYS A 225 9.45 -10.43 12.94
C CYS A 225 8.24 -9.52 12.80
N ASN A 226 8.24 -8.40 13.52
CA ASN A 226 7.25 -7.36 13.34
C ASN A 226 7.73 -6.02 13.94
N VAL A 227 6.95 -4.97 13.74
CA VAL A 227 7.10 -3.69 14.46
C VAL A 227 6.90 -3.89 15.96
N CYS A 228 6.07 -4.88 16.32
CA CYS A 228 5.70 -5.24 17.68
C CYS A 228 5.65 -6.74 17.87
N LEU A 229 6.33 -7.27 18.90
CA LEU A 229 6.20 -8.67 19.29
C LEU A 229 5.97 -8.76 20.80
N PRO A 230 5.22 -9.77 21.29
CA PRO A 230 5.05 -10.01 22.72
C PRO A 230 6.41 -10.15 23.43
N GLY A 231 6.61 -9.38 24.50
CA GLY A 231 7.88 -9.33 25.25
C GLY A 231 8.19 -10.58 26.10
N ASN A 232 7.30 -11.57 26.10
CA ASN A 232 7.43 -12.76 26.95
C ASN A 232 8.48 -13.76 26.44
N LEU A 233 8.97 -13.58 25.20
CA LEU A 233 9.95 -14.46 24.57
C LEU A 233 11.24 -13.68 24.25
N PRO A 234 12.41 -14.34 24.19
CA PRO A 234 13.66 -13.68 23.80
C PRO A 234 13.57 -13.06 22.40
N LEU A 235 13.91 -11.77 22.29
CA LEU A 235 13.86 -11.00 21.05
C LEU A 235 15.25 -10.57 20.56
N CYS A 236 15.38 -10.45 19.24
CA CYS A 236 16.40 -9.68 18.57
C CYS A 236 15.85 -8.27 18.30
N ASN A 237 16.54 -7.25 18.82
CA ASN A 237 16.21 -5.84 18.60
C ASN A 237 17.02 -5.28 17.42
N PHE A 238 16.32 -4.92 16.35
CA PHE A 238 16.89 -4.28 15.14
C PHE A 238 16.34 -2.87 14.95
N THR A 239 15.99 -2.20 16.05
CA THR A 239 15.60 -0.79 16.04
C THR A 239 16.71 0.04 15.40
N ASP A 240 16.34 0.92 14.48
CA ASP A 240 17.31 1.83 13.86
C ASP A 240 17.91 2.76 14.91
N LEU A 241 19.23 2.79 14.99
CA LEU A 241 19.93 3.57 16.01
C LEU A 241 19.79 5.08 15.82
N TYR A 242 19.46 5.54 14.60
CA TYR A 242 19.38 6.94 14.27
C TYR A 242 17.95 7.50 14.37
N THR A 243 16.98 6.80 13.81
CA THR A 243 15.57 7.20 13.76
C THR A 243 14.75 6.63 14.91
N GLY A 244 15.30 5.66 15.65
CA GLY A 244 14.58 4.91 16.68
C GLY A 244 13.44 4.07 16.11
N GLU A 245 13.45 3.77 14.80
CA GLU A 245 12.35 3.03 14.16
C GLU A 245 12.40 1.56 14.53
N PRO A 246 11.35 1.04 15.20
CA PRO A 246 11.40 -0.28 15.80
C PRO A 246 11.27 -1.38 14.76
N TRP A 247 12.07 -2.43 14.95
CA TRP A 247 11.94 -3.69 14.24
C TRP A 247 12.45 -4.83 15.11
N PHE A 248 11.60 -5.79 15.41
CA PHE A 248 11.92 -6.90 16.31
C PHE A 248 11.72 -8.24 15.61
N CYS A 249 12.50 -9.24 16.00
CA CYS A 249 12.28 -10.63 15.62
C CYS A 249 12.40 -11.53 16.86
N PHE A 250 11.71 -12.66 16.90
CA PHE A 250 12.04 -13.69 17.91
C PHE A 250 13.46 -14.18 17.69
N LYS A 251 14.19 -14.39 18.79
CA LYS A 251 15.56 -14.90 18.75
C LYS A 251 15.54 -16.37 18.32
N PRO A 252 16.30 -16.77 17.28
CA PRO A 252 16.42 -18.17 16.89
C PRO A 252 17.10 -18.98 18.02
N LYS A 253 16.80 -20.28 18.10
CA LYS A 253 17.22 -21.10 19.25
C LYS A 253 18.73 -21.36 19.24
N LYS A 254 19.32 -21.54 18.07
CA LYS A 254 20.73 -21.95 17.90
C LYS A 254 21.60 -20.88 17.26
N LEU A 255 21.01 -19.80 16.76
CA LEU A 255 21.71 -18.77 16.00
C LEU A 255 21.74 -17.41 16.75
N PRO A 256 22.79 -16.60 16.57
CA PRO A 256 22.80 -15.24 17.09
C PRO A 256 21.96 -14.31 16.21
N CYS A 257 21.50 -13.19 16.78
CA CYS A 257 20.73 -12.18 16.05
C CYS A 257 21.49 -11.57 14.86
N SER A 258 22.83 -11.53 14.92
CA SER A 258 23.70 -11.03 13.85
C SER A 258 23.66 -11.90 12.58
N SER A 259 23.15 -13.14 12.67
CA SER A 259 23.06 -14.04 11.52
C SER A 259 21.84 -13.80 10.63
N ARG A 260 21.13 -12.68 10.83
CA ARG A 260 19.96 -12.27 10.06
C ARG A 260 20.33 -12.04 8.59
N ILE A 261 19.63 -12.70 7.67
CA ILE A 261 19.89 -12.61 6.23
C ILE A 261 18.79 -11.84 5.51
N THR A 262 17.51 -12.11 5.81
CA THR A 262 16.40 -11.61 4.98
C THR A 262 15.27 -10.97 5.78
N HIS A 263 14.34 -10.38 5.06
CA HIS A 263 13.03 -9.94 5.52
C HIS A 263 12.00 -10.33 4.47
N PHE A 264 10.91 -10.96 4.88
CA PHE A 264 9.78 -11.28 4.00
C PHE A 264 8.45 -11.34 4.77
N LYS A 265 7.33 -11.23 4.05
CA LYS A 265 5.99 -11.36 4.63
C LYS A 265 5.77 -12.82 5.05
N GLY A 266 5.39 -13.06 6.30
CA GLY A 266 5.06 -14.38 6.82
C GLY A 266 3.64 -14.82 6.47
N GLY A 267 2.67 -13.89 6.51
CA GLY A 267 1.28 -14.17 6.15
C GLY A 267 0.28 -13.18 6.75
N TYR A 268 -0.98 -13.58 6.75
CA TYR A 268 -2.07 -12.87 7.44
C TYR A 268 -2.71 -13.79 8.49
N LEU A 269 -3.15 -13.24 9.61
CA LEU A 269 -4.00 -13.96 10.57
C LEU A 269 -5.38 -14.20 9.95
N LYS A 270 -5.92 -15.40 10.13
CA LYS A 270 -7.23 -15.82 9.62
C LYS A 270 -8.31 -15.63 10.69
N GLY A 271 -9.59 -15.62 10.28
CA GLY A 271 -10.73 -15.58 11.20
C GLY A 271 -10.95 -14.25 11.93
N LEU A 272 -10.44 -13.13 11.39
CA LEU A 272 -10.58 -11.81 12.01
C LEU A 272 -11.91 -11.09 11.70
N LEU A 273 -12.69 -11.61 10.75
CA LEU A 273 -13.91 -10.98 10.26
C LEU A 273 -15.13 -11.80 10.70
N THR A 274 -16.21 -11.11 11.06
CA THR A 274 -17.52 -11.75 11.20
C THR A 274 -18.09 -12.12 9.82
N ALA A 275 -19.12 -12.96 9.78
CA ALA A 275 -19.82 -13.29 8.54
C ALA A 275 -20.38 -12.04 7.82
N ALA A 276 -20.94 -11.10 8.59
CA ALA A 276 -21.46 -9.84 8.06
C ALA A 276 -20.36 -8.95 7.49
N GLU A 277 -19.20 -8.89 8.13
CA GLU A 277 -18.06 -8.09 7.66
C GLU A 277 -17.41 -8.69 6.41
N SER A 278 -17.30 -10.01 6.37
CA SER A 278 -16.75 -10.74 5.23
C SER A 278 -17.53 -10.45 3.94
N ALA A 279 -18.82 -10.14 4.05
CA ALA A 279 -19.64 -9.76 2.90
C ALA A 279 -19.13 -8.49 2.18
N PHE A 280 -18.41 -7.60 2.85
CA PHE A 280 -17.80 -6.40 2.24
C PHE A 280 -16.47 -6.67 1.51
N PHE A 281 -15.99 -7.91 1.53
CA PHE A 281 -14.68 -8.30 0.97
C PHE A 281 -14.78 -9.44 -0.06
N GLN A 282 -15.84 -9.44 -0.87
CA GLN A 282 -16.12 -10.49 -1.84
C GLN A 282 -15.43 -10.22 -3.20
N SER A 283 -14.53 -11.14 -3.57
CA SER A 283 -13.87 -11.13 -4.89
C SER A 283 -14.89 -11.31 -6.01
N GLY A 284 -14.75 -10.52 -7.09
CA GLY A 284 -15.70 -10.55 -8.20
C GLY A 284 -17.04 -9.86 -7.92
N VAL A 285 -17.25 -9.30 -6.73
CA VAL A 285 -18.52 -8.67 -6.32
C VAL A 285 -18.31 -7.21 -5.92
N ASN A 286 -17.46 -6.92 -4.93
CA ASN A 286 -17.30 -5.56 -4.40
C ASN A 286 -15.85 -5.13 -4.13
N ILE A 287 -14.88 -6.06 -4.15
CA ILE A 287 -13.46 -5.70 -4.03
C ILE A 287 -12.80 -5.57 -5.39
N LYS A 288 -12.08 -4.47 -5.59
CA LYS A 288 -11.30 -4.20 -6.81
C LYS A 288 -12.11 -4.39 -8.11
N MET A 289 -13.38 -4.04 -8.07
CA MET A 289 -14.30 -4.22 -9.19
C MET A 289 -14.32 -3.00 -10.09
N PRO A 290 -14.37 -3.17 -11.42
CA PRO A 290 -14.51 -2.05 -12.34
C PRO A 290 -15.88 -1.37 -12.17
N VAL A 291 -15.89 -0.06 -12.31
CA VAL A 291 -17.11 0.74 -12.47
C VAL A 291 -17.25 1.05 -13.97
N ASN A 292 -18.42 0.79 -14.53
CA ASN A 292 -18.61 0.90 -15.98
C ASN A 292 -18.74 2.36 -16.44
N SER A 293 -18.33 2.66 -17.67
CA SER A 293 -18.57 3.97 -18.27
C SER A 293 -19.99 4.01 -18.84
N SER A 294 -20.72 5.11 -18.60
CA SER A 294 -22.01 5.36 -19.27
C SER A 294 -21.86 6.03 -20.64
N GLY A 295 -20.62 6.37 -21.04
CA GLY A 295 -20.30 6.99 -22.33
C GLY A 295 -18.91 6.59 -22.83
N PRO A 296 -18.24 7.41 -23.67
CA PRO A 296 -16.87 7.13 -24.08
C PRO A 296 -15.96 6.98 -22.85
N ASP A 297 -15.17 5.90 -22.84
CA ASP A 297 -14.21 5.61 -21.77
C ASP A 297 -12.79 6.11 -22.13
N TRP A 298 -12.65 6.96 -23.15
CA TRP A 298 -11.38 7.46 -23.64
C TRP A 298 -11.47 8.88 -24.21
N VAL A 299 -10.32 9.55 -24.29
CA VAL A 299 -10.15 10.87 -24.92
C VAL A 299 -8.90 10.90 -25.82
N THR A 300 -8.83 11.87 -26.73
CA THR A 300 -7.65 12.11 -27.58
C THR A 300 -6.82 13.26 -27.04
N VAL A 301 -5.52 13.02 -26.88
CA VAL A 301 -4.54 14.01 -26.41
C VAL A 301 -3.53 14.36 -27.52
N ILE A 302 -3.33 15.64 -27.79
CA ILE A 302 -2.43 16.15 -28.81
C ILE A 302 -1.01 16.33 -28.24
N PRO A 303 0.06 15.98 -28.99
CA PRO A 303 1.45 16.02 -28.50
C PRO A 303 1.95 17.36 -27.99
N ARG A 304 2.82 17.30 -26.97
CA ARG A 304 3.77 18.35 -26.58
C ARG A 304 5.16 17.70 -26.55
N ARG A 305 6.12 18.28 -27.26
CA ARG A 305 7.45 17.67 -27.49
C ARG A 305 8.27 17.60 -26.20
N ILE A 306 8.56 16.40 -25.70
CA ILE A 306 9.71 16.07 -24.84
C ILE A 306 10.13 14.62 -25.18
N LYS A 307 11.44 14.36 -25.30
CA LYS A 307 12.00 13.07 -25.75
C LYS A 307 13.23 12.66 -24.92
N ASP A 308 13.29 11.36 -24.64
CA ASP A 308 14.46 10.49 -24.38
C ASP A 308 14.95 10.34 -22.91
N LEU A 309 14.70 9.16 -22.31
CA LEU A 309 15.32 8.62 -21.09
C LEU A 309 15.62 7.13 -21.32
N VAL A 310 16.80 6.64 -20.93
CA VAL A 310 17.24 5.25 -21.13
C VAL A 310 17.66 4.62 -19.78
N GLU A 311 17.20 3.39 -19.52
CA GLU A 311 17.46 2.65 -18.28
C GLU A 311 18.80 1.88 -18.33
N PHE A 312 19.53 1.84 -17.21
CA PHE A 312 20.75 1.04 -17.05
C PHE A 312 20.45 -0.22 -16.22
N ASN A 313 20.67 -1.40 -16.77
CA ASN A 313 20.39 -2.66 -16.07
C ASN A 313 21.51 -3.01 -15.08
N LEU A 314 21.21 -2.94 -13.78
CA LEU A 314 22.14 -3.30 -12.69
C LEU A 314 22.02 -4.76 -12.22
N GLY A 315 21.15 -5.57 -12.82
CA GLY A 315 20.90 -6.96 -12.39
C GLY A 315 20.14 -7.08 -11.07
N SER A 316 19.57 -5.99 -10.55
CA SER A 316 18.89 -5.95 -9.27
C SER A 316 17.50 -6.61 -9.32
N PRO A 317 17.03 -7.23 -8.22
CA PRO A 317 15.67 -7.78 -8.14
C PRO A 317 14.61 -6.71 -8.41
N LYS A 318 13.58 -7.07 -9.20
CA LYS A 318 12.42 -6.19 -9.46
C LYS A 318 11.85 -5.65 -8.14
N ASN A 319 11.59 -4.33 -8.10
CA ASN A 319 11.00 -3.58 -6.97
C ASN A 319 11.89 -3.32 -5.73
N VAL A 320 13.09 -3.89 -5.63
CA VAL A 320 14.01 -3.64 -4.51
C VAL A 320 15.03 -2.56 -4.88
N GLY A 321 15.48 -2.59 -6.13
CA GLY A 321 16.63 -1.81 -6.56
C GLY A 321 17.95 -2.37 -5.98
N PRO A 322 19.05 -1.60 -5.99
CA PRO A 322 19.12 -0.26 -6.55
C PRO A 322 18.90 -0.26 -8.08
N PHE A 323 18.15 0.72 -8.62
CA PHE A 323 18.08 0.94 -10.07
C PHE A 323 18.77 2.24 -10.45
N LEU A 324 19.31 2.28 -11.67
CA LEU A 324 19.99 3.43 -12.23
C LEU A 324 19.48 3.67 -13.65
N ALA A 325 19.16 4.91 -13.97
CA ALA A 325 18.94 5.34 -15.35
C ALA A 325 19.75 6.60 -15.62
N VAL A 326 20.29 6.70 -16.83
CA VAL A 326 21.14 7.81 -17.25
C VAL A 326 20.58 8.39 -18.53
N ASP A 327 20.31 9.68 -18.51
CA ASP A 327 20.07 10.46 -19.70
C ASP A 327 21.26 11.38 -19.92
N GLN A 328 22.14 10.94 -20.82
CA GLN A 328 23.38 11.64 -21.15
C GLN A 328 23.12 12.98 -21.82
N LYS A 329 22.03 13.10 -22.60
CA LYS A 329 21.71 14.30 -23.36
C LYS A 329 21.35 15.47 -22.45
N HIS A 330 20.60 15.20 -21.38
CA HIS A 330 20.20 16.21 -20.41
C HIS A 330 21.01 16.15 -19.12
N ASN A 331 22.03 15.28 -19.05
CA ASN A 331 22.89 15.05 -17.89
C ASN A 331 22.08 14.70 -16.61
N ILE A 332 21.11 13.80 -16.75
CA ILE A 332 20.23 13.36 -15.66
C ILE A 332 20.64 11.96 -15.20
N LEU A 333 20.80 11.81 -13.89
CA LEU A 333 21.03 10.54 -13.22
C LEU A 333 19.85 10.22 -12.30
N LEU A 334 19.10 9.17 -12.61
CA LEU A 334 18.02 8.69 -11.75
C LEU A 334 18.53 7.49 -10.95
N LYS A 335 18.41 7.57 -9.62
CA LYS A 335 18.68 6.48 -8.68
C LYS A 335 17.40 6.09 -7.95
N TYR A 336 17.16 4.79 -7.82
CA TYR A 336 16.05 4.26 -7.04
C TYR A 336 16.53 3.26 -6.00
N ARG A 337 15.90 3.27 -4.82
CA ARG A 337 16.04 2.28 -3.75
C ARG A 337 14.70 2.07 -3.05
N CYS A 338 14.45 0.87 -2.52
CA CYS A 338 13.31 0.63 -1.64
C CYS A 338 13.56 1.19 -0.22
N HIS A 339 12.47 1.51 0.49
CA HIS A 339 12.53 1.92 1.90
C HIS A 339 12.59 0.70 2.83
N GLY A 340 13.03 0.89 4.08
CA GLY A 340 13.11 -0.13 5.12
C GLY A 340 11.74 -0.67 5.61
N PRO A 341 11.73 -1.64 6.53
CA PRO A 341 10.52 -2.34 6.97
C PRO A 341 9.41 -1.42 7.50
N PRO A 342 8.13 -1.84 7.42
CA PRO A 342 7.65 -3.14 6.91
C PRO A 342 7.60 -3.19 5.37
N ILE A 343 8.08 -4.29 4.77
CA ILE A 343 8.01 -4.57 3.32
C ILE A 343 7.23 -5.86 3.08
N ARG A 344 6.27 -5.87 2.15
CA ARG A 344 5.38 -7.03 1.93
C ARG A 344 5.33 -7.60 0.50
N PHE A 345 6.12 -7.08 -0.44
CA PHE A 345 6.01 -7.48 -1.87
C PHE A 345 7.01 -8.55 -2.31
N THR A 346 8.18 -8.66 -1.67
CA THR A 346 9.20 -9.67 -1.99
C THR A 346 10.12 -9.89 -0.79
N THR A 347 10.98 -10.91 -0.88
CA THR A 347 12.08 -11.12 0.06
C THR A 347 13.17 -10.09 -0.20
N VAL A 348 13.56 -9.35 0.84
CA VAL A 348 14.62 -8.33 0.79
C VAL A 348 15.76 -8.76 1.69
N PHE A 349 17.01 -8.64 1.23
CA PHE A 349 18.17 -8.89 2.08
C PHE A 349 18.29 -7.81 3.15
N SER A 350 18.73 -8.20 4.35
CA SER A 350 18.71 -7.30 5.52
C SER A 350 19.63 -6.09 5.35
N ASN A 351 20.69 -6.20 4.55
CA ASN A 351 21.59 -5.11 4.21
C ASN A 351 21.00 -4.11 3.20
N GLU A 352 19.93 -4.47 2.48
CA GLU A 352 19.21 -3.58 1.55
C GLU A 352 18.00 -2.88 2.23
N LEU A 353 17.81 -3.08 3.53
CA LEU A 353 16.73 -2.46 4.32
C LEU A 353 17.12 -1.05 4.79
N HIS A 354 17.11 -0.10 3.86
CA HIS A 354 17.52 1.28 4.12
C HIS A 354 16.35 2.17 4.54
N TYR A 355 16.48 2.86 5.68
CA TYR A 355 15.49 3.86 6.07
C TYR A 355 15.67 5.18 5.33
N VAL A 356 14.56 5.77 4.87
CA VAL A 356 14.57 6.99 4.05
C VAL A 356 15.30 8.14 4.75
N ALA A 357 15.11 8.31 6.05
CA ALA A 357 15.78 9.36 6.82
C ALA A 357 17.32 9.20 6.81
N ASN A 358 17.82 7.96 6.85
CA ASN A 358 19.25 7.67 6.83
C ASN A 358 19.83 7.99 5.44
N GLU A 359 19.14 7.59 4.36
CA GLU A 359 19.59 7.90 2.99
C GLU A 359 19.59 9.41 2.71
N LEU A 360 18.59 10.15 3.19
CA LEU A 360 18.52 11.61 3.04
C LEU A 360 19.73 12.33 3.66
N ASN A 361 20.27 11.81 4.77
CA ASN A 361 21.45 12.40 5.39
C ASN A 361 22.71 12.26 4.52
N GLY A 362 22.79 11.22 3.68
CA GLY A 362 23.90 11.00 2.75
C GLY A 362 23.84 11.83 1.47
N ILE A 363 22.73 12.56 1.22
CA ILE A 363 22.55 13.36 0.01
C ILE A 363 23.16 14.74 0.21
N VAL A 364 24.11 15.16 -0.64
CA VAL A 364 24.66 16.52 -0.59
C VAL A 364 23.57 17.57 -0.85
N GLY A 365 22.74 17.37 -1.88
CA GLY A 365 21.65 18.27 -2.28
C GLY A 365 22.10 19.38 -3.25
N GLY A 366 21.21 20.33 -3.51
CA GLY A 366 21.48 21.54 -4.30
C GLY A 366 20.53 21.73 -5.48
N LYS A 367 20.79 22.77 -6.28
CA LYS A 367 19.93 23.22 -7.40
C LYS A 367 19.66 22.18 -8.50
N ASN A 368 20.50 21.13 -8.56
CA ASN A 368 20.42 20.06 -9.55
C ASN A 368 19.95 18.73 -8.93
N THR A 369 19.42 18.76 -7.71
CA THR A 369 19.00 17.56 -6.99
C THR A 369 17.50 17.58 -6.77
N VAL A 370 16.83 16.54 -7.25
CA VAL A 370 15.43 16.26 -6.96
C VAL A 370 15.35 14.96 -6.17
N VAL A 371 14.68 14.99 -5.03
CA VAL A 371 14.43 13.80 -4.21
C VAL A 371 12.95 13.48 -4.24
N ALA A 372 12.59 12.30 -4.75
CA ALA A 372 11.22 11.81 -4.74
C ALA A 372 11.05 10.75 -3.63
N ILE A 373 10.12 10.98 -2.70
CA ILE A 373 9.85 10.09 -1.57
C ILE A 373 8.46 9.50 -1.71
N ALA A 374 8.33 8.17 -1.61
CA ALA A 374 7.05 7.48 -1.58
C ALA A 374 7.08 6.35 -0.54
N VAL A 375 6.33 6.51 0.55
CA VAL A 375 6.25 5.53 1.65
C VAL A 375 4.81 5.55 2.15
N TRP A 376 4.03 4.46 1.95
CA TRP A 376 2.67 4.37 2.52
C TRP A 376 2.06 2.96 2.46
N SER A 377 2.23 2.24 1.33
CA SER A 377 1.38 1.08 1.00
C SER A 377 1.46 -0.05 2.02
N HIS A 378 2.64 -0.24 2.62
CA HIS A 378 2.91 -1.27 3.62
C HIS A 378 2.47 -0.89 5.03
N PHE A 379 2.22 0.40 5.28
CA PHE A 379 1.74 0.91 6.56
C PHE A 379 0.22 0.83 6.69
N SER A 380 -0.52 0.62 5.58
CA SER A 380 -1.98 0.48 5.56
C SER A 380 -2.55 -0.61 6.49
N THR A 381 -1.73 -1.53 6.97
CA THR A 381 -2.16 -2.63 7.86
C THR A 381 -1.80 -2.41 9.32
N PHE A 382 -1.05 -1.35 9.63
CA PHE A 382 -0.52 -1.01 10.95
C PHE A 382 -1.20 0.24 11.51
N PRO A 383 -1.32 0.41 12.83
CA PRO A 383 -1.86 1.59 13.48
C PRO A 383 -1.29 2.88 12.89
N LEU A 384 -2.12 3.91 12.82
CA LEU A 384 -1.75 5.18 12.20
C LEU A 384 -0.53 5.82 12.87
N GLU A 385 -0.31 5.57 14.16
CA GLU A 385 0.85 6.00 14.92
C GLU A 385 2.17 5.55 14.28
N VAL A 386 2.22 4.31 13.77
CA VAL A 386 3.42 3.76 13.11
C VAL A 386 3.78 4.58 11.87
N TYR A 387 2.76 4.98 11.11
CA TYR A 387 2.93 5.77 9.90
C TYR A 387 3.28 7.23 10.20
N ILE A 388 2.60 7.85 11.18
CA ILE A 388 2.87 9.24 11.60
C ILE A 388 4.32 9.37 12.06
N ARG A 389 4.81 8.45 12.90
CA ARG A 389 6.19 8.48 13.41
C ARG A 389 7.23 8.29 12.30
N ARG A 390 6.96 7.37 11.35
CA ARG A 390 7.76 7.19 10.12
C ARG A 390 7.87 8.50 9.34
N LEU A 391 6.74 9.17 9.10
CA LEU A 391 6.73 10.43 8.36
C LEU A 391 7.43 11.55 9.12
N ARG A 392 7.33 11.61 10.45
CA ARG A 392 8.04 12.60 11.27
C ARG A 392 9.56 12.46 11.15
N ASN A 393 10.08 11.23 11.19
CA ASN A 393 11.51 10.99 10.99
C ASN A 393 11.98 11.43 9.61
N ILE A 394 11.17 11.17 8.57
CA ILE A 394 11.42 11.64 7.20
C ILE A 394 11.37 13.18 7.15
N ARG A 395 10.35 13.82 7.75
CA ARG A 395 10.20 15.28 7.83
C ARG A 395 11.45 15.92 8.42
N ARG A 396 11.94 15.39 9.55
CA ARG A 396 13.15 15.88 10.22
C ARG A 396 14.39 15.78 9.31
N ALA A 397 14.53 14.70 8.55
CA ALA A 397 15.62 14.52 7.60
C ALA A 397 15.51 15.44 6.38
N VAL A 398 14.29 15.67 5.86
CA VAL A 398 14.03 16.63 4.78
C VAL A 398 14.38 18.05 5.23
N VAL A 399 13.96 18.47 6.43
CA VAL A 399 14.30 19.80 6.96
C VAL A 399 15.82 19.98 7.03
N ARG A 400 16.56 19.03 7.62
CA ARG A 400 18.04 19.10 7.65
C ARG A 400 18.68 19.13 6.26
N LEU A 401 18.13 18.42 5.28
CA LEU A 401 18.61 18.46 3.90
C LEU A 401 18.40 19.84 3.29
N LEU A 402 17.24 20.47 3.52
CA LEU A 402 16.93 21.81 3.03
C LEU A 402 17.70 22.90 3.76
N ASP A 403 17.97 22.74 5.06
CA ASP A 403 18.83 23.66 5.83
C ASP A 403 20.26 23.65 5.29
N ARG A 404 20.80 22.46 4.97
CA ARG A 404 22.13 22.31 4.35
C ARG A 404 22.14 22.77 2.89
N SER A 405 21.09 22.48 2.14
CA SER A 405 21.02 22.63 0.69
C SER A 405 19.63 23.13 0.23
N PRO A 406 19.33 24.43 0.42
CA PRO A 406 17.98 24.99 0.27
C PRO A 406 17.44 24.98 -1.16
N LYS A 407 18.32 24.83 -2.16
CA LYS A 407 17.92 24.72 -3.58
C LYS A 407 17.54 23.31 -4.00
N THR A 408 17.56 22.33 -3.10
CA THR A 408 17.11 20.95 -3.37
C THR A 408 15.59 20.94 -3.53
N VAL A 409 15.08 20.23 -4.55
CA VAL A 409 13.64 20.01 -4.70
C VAL A 409 13.27 18.68 -4.06
N VAL A 410 12.35 18.70 -3.11
CA VAL A 410 11.82 17.47 -2.49
C VAL A 410 10.37 17.29 -2.90
N VAL A 411 10.09 16.18 -3.57
CA VAL A 411 8.76 15.78 -4.00
C VAL A 411 8.30 14.61 -3.15
N ILE A 412 7.19 14.78 -2.44
CA ILE A 412 6.62 13.70 -1.62
C ILE A 412 5.37 13.18 -2.31
N ARG A 413 5.41 11.92 -2.71
CA ARG A 413 4.27 11.19 -3.23
C ARG A 413 3.54 10.53 -2.06
N THR A 414 2.39 11.10 -1.70
CA THR A 414 1.48 10.53 -0.71
C THR A 414 0.79 9.27 -1.24
N ALA A 415 0.06 8.58 -0.36
CA ALA A 415 -0.93 7.59 -0.80
C ALA A 415 -1.89 8.21 -1.83
N ASN A 416 -2.47 7.38 -2.70
CA ASN A 416 -3.56 7.80 -3.59
C ASN A 416 -4.78 8.14 -2.72
N ALA A 417 -4.85 9.37 -2.26
CA ALA A 417 -5.83 9.79 -1.29
C ALA A 417 -7.03 10.45 -1.99
N GLN A 418 -8.21 10.24 -1.41
CA GLN A 418 -9.43 10.90 -1.83
C GLN A 418 -9.63 12.14 -0.97
N GLU A 419 -9.94 13.24 -1.63
CA GLU A 419 -10.25 14.52 -0.99
C GLU A 419 -11.75 14.59 -0.69
N LEU A 420 -12.14 15.14 0.46
CA LEU A 420 -13.55 15.40 0.77
C LEU A 420 -13.92 16.79 0.22
N GLY A 421 -15.16 16.97 -0.25
CA GLY A 421 -15.64 18.19 -0.90
C GLY A 421 -15.36 19.51 -0.14
N PRO A 422 -15.54 20.67 -0.80
CA PRO A 422 -14.97 21.97 -0.40
C PRO A 422 -15.40 22.51 0.98
N GLU A 423 -16.49 22.00 1.58
CA GLU A 423 -16.92 22.43 2.93
C GLU A 423 -16.21 21.69 4.08
N LEU A 424 -15.46 20.62 3.81
CA LEU A 424 -14.65 19.91 4.79
C LEU A 424 -13.24 19.69 4.22
N THR A 425 -12.45 20.76 4.17
CA THR A 425 -11.02 20.69 3.83
C THR A 425 -10.24 19.99 4.95
N ARG A 426 -10.28 18.66 4.99
CA ARG A 426 -9.34 17.83 5.76
C ARG A 426 -9.14 16.51 5.02
N CYS A 427 -8.09 16.48 4.20
CA CYS A 427 -7.73 15.37 3.35
C CYS A 427 -7.52 14.07 4.16
N ARG A 428 -7.98 12.94 3.61
CA ARG A 428 -7.24 11.69 3.81
C ARG A 428 -5.87 11.90 3.17
N GLY A 429 -4.81 11.51 3.86
CA GLY A 429 -3.43 11.75 3.43
C GLY A 429 -2.82 12.96 4.15
N LEU A 430 -1.84 12.67 5.00
CA LEU A 430 -0.94 13.64 5.61
C LEU A 430 -0.34 14.52 4.50
N ARG A 431 -0.79 15.77 4.39
CA ARG A 431 0.04 16.83 3.82
C ARG A 431 1.14 17.10 4.86
N LEU A 432 2.39 16.94 4.45
CA LEU A 432 3.58 17.24 5.25
C LEU A 432 3.86 18.74 5.31
#